data_AF-A0A5S5CQ87-F1
#
_entry.id   AF-A0A5S5CQ87-F1
#
_cell.length_a   1.000
_cell.length_b   1.000
_cell.length_c   1.000
_cell.angle_alpha   90.00
_cell.angle_beta   90.00
_cell.angle_gamma   90.00
#
_symmetry.space_group_name_H-M   'P 1'
#
loop_
_entity.id
_entity.type
_entity.pdbx_description
1 polymer ?
#
loop_
_entity_poly.entity_id
_entity_poly.type
_entity_poly.pdbx_seq_one_letter_code
_entity_poly.pdbx_strand_id
1 'polypeptide(L)' 'MTAAHVVPRGDLIEHETTEFCACGPRSEPVKREDGSMGWVVVHHSLDGREVSE' A
#
# COMPACT_ATOMS: atom_id res chain seq x y z
N MET A 1 -11.35 -5.06 10.22
CA MET A 1 -11.64 -4.55 8.87
C MET A 1 -10.56 -5.12 7.96
N THR A 2 -10.92 -5.84 6.89
CA THR A 2 -9.93 -6.34 5.91
C THR A 2 -9.70 -5.26 4.85
N ALA A 3 -8.59 -4.53 4.97
CA ALA A 3 -8.10 -3.66 3.92
C ALA A 3 -7.25 -4.47 2.93
N ALA A 4 -7.27 -4.10 1.64
CA ALA A 4 -6.38 -4.71 0.66
C ALA A 4 -5.04 -3.96 0.66
N HIS A 5 -3.93 -4.68 0.74
CA HIS A 5 -2.59 -4.09 0.72
C HIS A 5 -1.98 -4.26 -0.66
N VAL A 6 -1.49 -3.17 -1.23
CA VAL A 6 -0.72 -3.16 -2.48
C VAL A 6 0.72 -2.89 -2.13
N VAL A 7 1.61 -3.81 -2.50
CA VAL A 7 3.05 -3.73 -2.22
C VAL A 7 3.85 -3.51 -3.51
N PRO A 8 4.92 -2.71 -3.46
CA PRO A 8 5.78 -2.48 -4.61
C PRO A 8 6.50 -3.78 -5.00
N ARG A 9 6.56 -4.05 -6.30
CA ARG A 9 7.19 -5.28 -6.81
C ARG A 9 8.70 -5.18 -6.67
N GLY A 10 9.30 -6.11 -5.92
CA GLY A 10 10.75 -6.26 -5.79
C GLY A 10 11.40 -5.23 -4.87
N ASP A 11 10.68 -4.69 -3.88
CA ASP A 11 11.29 -3.85 -2.84
C ASP A 11 12.49 -4.58 -2.23
N LEU A 12 13.65 -3.93 -2.27
CA LEU A 12 14.90 -4.55 -1.78
C LEU A 12 14.96 -4.56 -0.25
N ILE A 13 14.10 -3.78 0.41
CA ILE A 13 14.04 -3.70 1.86
C ILE A 13 12.76 -4.39 2.32
N GLU A 14 12.92 -5.52 3.02
CA GLU A 14 11.79 -6.24 3.60
C GLU A 14 11.23 -5.48 4.80
N HIS A 15 9.90 -5.40 4.88
CA HIS A 15 9.17 -4.80 5.99
C HIS A 15 7.81 -5.45 6.17
N GLU A 16 7.24 -5.29 7.36
CA GLU A 16 5.92 -5.82 7.67
C GLU A 16 4.82 -4.99 6.99
N THR A 17 3.95 -5.67 6.24
CA THR A 17 2.87 -5.04 5.48
C THR A 17 1.68 -4.69 6.38
N THR A 18 1.83 -3.65 7.22
CA THR A 18 0.79 -3.14 8.13
C THR A 18 0.42 -1.69 7.84
N GLU A 19 -0.59 -1.15 8.52
CA GLU A 19 -0.94 0.29 8.44
C GLU A 19 0.14 1.21 9.05
N PHE A 20 1.02 0.66 9.87
CA PHE A 20 2.14 1.37 10.52
C PHE A 20 3.48 1.03 9.88
N CYS A 21 3.46 0.52 8.64
CA CYS A 21 4.68 0.14 7.95
C CYS A 21 5.65 1.33 7.83
N ALA A 22 6.94 1.06 8.04
CA ALA A 22 8.01 2.05 7.95
C ALA A 22 8.13 2.70 6.55
N CYS A 23 7.55 2.10 5.51
CA CYS A 23 7.46 2.71 4.18
C CYS A 23 6.53 3.94 4.13
N GLY A 24 5.73 4.18 5.18
CA GLY A 24 4.80 5.30 5.24
C GLY A 24 3.60 5.12 4.29
N PRO A 25 2.85 4.01 4.39
CA PRO A 25 1.79 3.70 3.43
C PRO A 25 0.65 4.72 3.46
N ARG A 26 -0.07 4.84 2.34
CA ARG A 26 -1.28 5.68 2.24
C ARG A 26 -2.55 4.85 2.07
N SER A 27 -3.62 5.29 2.73
CA SER A 27 -4.94 4.65 2.64
C SER A 27 -5.86 5.40 1.69
N GLU A 28 -6.42 4.69 0.72
CA GLU A 28 -7.34 5.24 -0.28
C GLU A 28 -8.70 4.54 -0.23
N PRO A 29 -9.81 5.30 -0.21
CA PRO A 29 -11.14 4.72 -0.30
C PRO A 29 -11.44 4.34 -1.76
N VAL A 30 -11.93 3.13 -1.98
CA VAL A 30 -12.30 2.62 -3.32
C VAL A 30 -13.76 2.19 -3.31
N LYS A 31 -14.53 2.69 -4.28
CA LYS A 31 -15.92 2.28 -4.46
C LYS A 31 -15.97 0.90 -5.12
N ARG A 32 -16.68 -0.04 -4.51
CA ARG A 32 -16.91 -1.39 -5.04
C ARG A 32 -18.13 -1.41 -5.98
N GLU A 33 -18.23 -2.45 -6.80
CA GLU A 33 -19.35 -2.64 -7.74
C GLU A 33 -20.71 -2.74 -7.04
N ASP A 34 -20.73 -3.27 -5.81
CA ASP A 34 -21.94 -3.36 -4.96
C ASP A 34 -22.35 -2.01 -4.33
N GLY A 35 -21.61 -0.94 -4.62
CA GLY A 35 -21.84 0.40 -4.09
C GLY A 35 -21.25 0.66 -2.70
N SER A 36 -20.66 -0.34 -2.04
CA SER A 36 -19.96 -0.18 -0.76
C SER A 36 -18.59 0.50 -0.94
N MET A 37 -18.06 1.04 0.15
CA MET A 37 -16.69 1.57 0.20
C MET A 37 -15.73 0.50 0.75
N GLY A 38 -14.67 0.22 0.01
CA GLY A 38 -13.49 -0.50 0.45
C GLY A 38 -12.34 0.44 0.75
N TRP A 39 -11.30 -0.09 1.39
CA TRP A 39 -10.05 0.61 1.66
C TRP A 39 -8.89 -0.17 1.06
N VAL A 40 -8.02 0.55 0.34
CA VAL A 40 -6.76 0.03 -0.18
C VAL A 40 -5.62 0.77 0.50
N VAL A 41 -4.65 0.01 1.01
CA VAL A 41 -3.42 0.54 1.62
C VAL A 41 -2.29 0.35 0.62
N VAL A 42 -1.73 1.45 0.14
CA VAL A 42 -0.65 1.47 -0.86
C VAL A 42 0.68 1.69 -0.14
N HIS A 43 1.59 0.73 -0.29
CA HIS A 43 2.94 0.76 0.29
C HIS A 43 3.93 1.40 -0.68
N HIS A 44 4.93 2.08 -0.13
CA HIS A 44 6.04 2.69 -0.87
C HIS A 44 7.27 1.78 -0.89
N SER A 45 8.08 1.85 -1.94
CA SER A 45 9.38 1.19 -1.99
C SER A 45 10.38 1.93 -1.11
N LEU A 46 11.08 1.22 -0.25
CA LEU A 46 12.12 1.81 0.61
C LEU A 46 13.52 1.80 -0.03
N ASP A 47 13.66 1.25 -1.24
CA ASP A 47 14.91 1.16 -1.98
C ASP A 47 15.24 2.41 -2.84
N GLY A 48 14.39 3.43 -2.80
CA GLY A 48 14.63 4.73 -3.44
C GLY A 48 14.35 4.78 -4.95
N ARG A 49 13.87 3.71 -5.58
CA ARG A 49 13.56 3.72 -7.03
C ARG A 49 12.33 4.55 -7.39
N GLU A 50 11.41 4.75 -6.44
CA GLU A 50 10.21 5.59 -6.60
C GLU A 50 10.52 7.03 -7.01
N VAL A 51 11.74 7.52 -6.77
CA VAL A 51 12.19 8.84 -7.22
C VAL A 51 12.30 8.93 -8.76
N SER A 52 12.40 7.78 -9.44
CA SER A 52 12.64 7.67 -10.89
C SER A 52 11.53 6.97 -11.68
N GLU A 53 10.41 6.61 -11.05
CA GLU A 53 9.24 5.95 -11.68
C GLU A 53 8.24 6.95 -12.28
#